data_AF-A0A7W2NKD1-F1
#
_entry.id   AF-A0A7W2NKD1-F1
#
_cell.length_a   1.000
_cell.length_b   1.000
_cell.length_c   1.000
_cell.angle_alpha   90.00
_cell.angle_beta   90.00
_cell.angle_gamma   90.00
#
_symmetry.space_group_name_H-M   'P 1'
#
loop_
_entity.id
_entity.type
_entity.pdbx_description
1 polymer ?
#
loop_
_entity_poly.entity_id
_entity_poly.type
_entity_poly.pdbx_seq_one_letter_code
_entity_poly.pdbx_strand_id
1 'polypeptide(L)'
;MQQELLFSSKEFKQLLGVSDCELMHLRVSGKLIFVKKGHTFLYQLEDKNVLLKHPLANQLVNWYREKHNISIDNYPKEVESINSTLDLIETVLLPVSKNFGDVKITYGFVSPELNRFIQKNSSSGTYPSIDQHAASELNNANNHICKRHGLACDFIINGYEKQMDQVMLFIVNNLSFDKIYYYGNDKPLHVSVGNESERHLQIMNISDKGRRIPGRKAYGNEAKILAEELIQ
;
A
#
# COMPACT_ATOMS: atom_id res chain seq x y z
N MET A 1 -9.33 -0.71 18.68
CA MET A 1 -10.35 0.02 17.90
C MET A 1 -9.67 0.51 16.64
N GLN A 2 -10.10 0.03 15.47
CA GLN A 2 -9.62 0.55 14.20
C GLN A 2 -10.16 1.99 14.10
N GLN A 3 -9.29 2.97 13.98
CA GLN A 3 -9.69 4.37 13.90
C GLN A 3 -10.42 4.56 12.56
N GLU A 4 -11.67 5.03 12.59
CA GLU A 4 -12.43 5.23 11.35
C GLU A 4 -11.72 6.23 10.44
N LEU A 5 -11.51 5.82 9.19
CA LEU A 5 -10.81 6.64 8.21
C LEU A 5 -11.71 7.78 7.75
N LEU A 6 -11.42 8.98 8.23
CA LEU A 6 -12.18 10.19 7.93
C LEU A 6 -11.45 11.07 6.92
N PHE A 7 -12.20 11.67 6.00
CA PHE A 7 -11.70 12.54 4.93
C PHE A 7 -12.19 13.98 5.14
N SER A 8 -11.33 14.96 4.91
CA SER A 8 -11.72 16.36 4.83
C SER A 8 -12.64 16.61 3.63
N SER A 9 -13.38 17.73 3.64
CA SER A 9 -14.17 18.15 2.48
C SER A 9 -13.36 18.20 1.18
N LYS A 10 -12.09 18.61 1.25
CA LYS A 10 -11.19 18.69 0.08
C LYS A 10 -10.92 17.31 -0.51
N GLU A 11 -10.50 16.36 0.33
CA GLU A 11 -10.20 14.99 -0.09
C GLU A 11 -11.47 14.29 -0.59
N PHE A 12 -12.57 14.42 0.14
CA PHE A 12 -13.82 13.72 -0.18
C PHE A 12 -14.42 14.23 -1.50
N LYS A 13 -14.33 15.54 -1.75
CA LYS A 13 -14.72 16.16 -3.03
C LYS A 13 -13.91 15.58 -4.20
N GLN A 14 -12.60 15.46 -4.02
CA GLN A 14 -11.71 14.89 -5.03
C GLN A 14 -12.02 13.42 -5.30
N LEU A 15 -12.28 12.64 -4.25
CA LEU A 15 -12.67 11.23 -4.34
C LEU A 15 -13.98 11.02 -5.11
N LEU A 16 -15.00 11.83 -4.82
CA LEU A 16 -16.30 11.75 -5.49
C LEU A 16 -16.32 12.42 -6.87
N GLY A 17 -15.36 13.31 -7.16
CA GLY A 17 -15.35 14.09 -8.41
C GLY A 17 -16.48 15.12 -8.47
N VAL A 18 -16.84 15.72 -7.34
CA VAL A 18 -17.93 16.70 -7.22
C VAL A 18 -17.40 18.11 -6.93
N SER A 19 -18.26 19.13 -6.95
CA SER A 19 -17.98 20.50 -6.53
C SER A 19 -18.26 20.70 -5.02
N ASP A 20 -17.83 21.84 -4.47
CA ASP A 20 -18.15 22.19 -3.07
C ASP A 20 -19.67 22.34 -2.85
N CYS A 21 -20.38 22.87 -3.85
CA CYS A 21 -21.84 23.03 -3.82
C CYS A 21 -22.53 21.65 -3.78
N GLU A 22 -22.15 20.74 -4.67
CA GLU A 22 -22.70 19.38 -4.70
C GLU A 22 -22.40 18.62 -3.42
N LEU A 23 -21.16 18.72 -2.90
CA LEU A 23 -20.80 18.09 -1.63
C LEU A 23 -21.67 18.59 -0.47
N MET A 24 -21.96 19.90 -0.43
CA MET A 24 -22.88 20.49 0.54
C MET A 24 -24.30 19.93 0.38
N HIS A 25 -24.82 19.84 -0.84
CA HIS A 25 -26.16 19.30 -1.10
C HIS A 25 -26.26 17.82 -0.71
N LEU A 26 -25.27 17.00 -1.06
CA LEU A 26 -25.20 15.60 -0.64
C LEU A 26 -25.22 15.47 0.89
N ARG A 27 -24.45 16.32 1.58
CA ARG A 27 -24.43 16.36 3.05
C ARG A 27 -25.79 16.74 3.65
N VAL A 28 -26.42 17.81 3.17
CA VAL A 28 -27.71 18.29 3.70
C VAL A 28 -28.86 17.33 3.37
N SER A 29 -28.78 16.64 2.24
CA SER A 29 -29.78 15.63 1.85
C SER A 29 -29.69 14.31 2.64
N GLY A 30 -28.74 14.18 3.56
CA GLY A 30 -28.57 12.99 4.39
C GLY A 30 -27.91 11.80 3.67
N LYS A 31 -27.34 12.03 2.47
CA LYS A 31 -26.70 11.00 1.65
C LYS A 31 -25.25 10.70 2.02
N LEU A 32 -24.69 11.38 3.01
CA LEU A 32 -23.29 11.23 3.42
C LEU A 32 -23.20 10.97 4.91
N ILE A 33 -22.32 10.04 5.29
CA ILE A 33 -21.91 9.84 6.67
C ILE A 33 -20.76 10.81 6.98
N PHE A 34 -20.92 11.61 8.03
CA PHE A 34 -19.90 12.58 8.44
C PHE A 34 -19.92 12.88 9.94
N VAL A 35 -18.78 13.32 10.45
CA VAL A 35 -18.59 13.87 11.78
C VAL A 35 -18.29 15.37 11.66
N LYS A 36 -18.99 16.20 12.42
CA LYS A 36 -18.71 17.63 12.52
C LYS A 36 -17.77 17.90 13.70
N LYS A 37 -16.62 18.53 13.43
CA LYS A 37 -15.66 18.98 14.46
C LYS A 37 -15.46 20.49 14.33
N GLY A 38 -16.11 21.25 15.22
CA GLY A 38 -16.17 22.72 15.12
C GLY A 38 -16.85 23.16 13.82
N HIS A 39 -16.12 23.89 12.98
CA HIS A 39 -16.57 24.32 11.66
C HIS A 39 -16.22 23.35 10.53
N THR A 40 -15.49 22.28 10.83
CA THR A 40 -15.01 21.32 9.83
C THR A 40 -15.91 20.09 9.77
N PHE A 41 -16.11 19.59 8.57
CA PHE A 41 -16.79 18.32 8.30
C PHE A 41 -15.77 17.27 7.88
N LEU A 42 -15.89 16.09 8.47
CA LEU A 42 -15.07 14.93 8.19
C LEU A 42 -15.97 13.78 7.74
N TYR A 43 -15.71 13.23 6.56
CA TYR A 43 -16.59 12.29 5.89
C TYR A 43 -16.07 10.86 5.98
N GLN A 44 -16.99 9.92 6.07
CA GLN A 44 -16.70 8.49 5.99
C GLN A 44 -17.10 7.96 4.61
N LEU A 45 -16.31 7.02 4.08
CA LEU A 45 -16.66 6.32 2.85
C LEU A 45 -17.63 5.19 3.15
N GLU A 46 -18.77 5.18 2.46
CA GLU A 46 -19.71 4.05 2.46
C GLU A 46 -19.26 2.98 1.45
N ASP A 47 -18.93 3.42 0.24
CA ASP A 47 -18.38 2.56 -0.81
C ASP A 47 -16.86 2.75 -0.90
N LYS A 48 -16.12 1.72 -0.46
CA LYS A 48 -14.66 1.71 -0.51
C LYS A 48 -14.12 1.74 -1.95
N ASN A 49 -14.89 1.29 -2.95
CA ASN A 49 -14.45 1.30 -4.35
C ASN A 49 -14.12 2.71 -4.87
N VAL A 50 -14.66 3.75 -4.23
CA VAL A 50 -14.28 5.14 -4.51
C VAL A 50 -12.78 5.38 -4.30
N LEU A 51 -12.11 4.63 -3.41
CA LEU A 51 -10.66 4.70 -3.21
C LEU A 51 -9.86 4.30 -4.45
N LEU A 52 -10.42 3.54 -5.39
CA LEU A 52 -9.75 3.24 -6.67
C LEU A 52 -9.52 4.50 -7.53
N LYS A 53 -10.24 5.59 -7.23
CA LYS A 53 -10.03 6.91 -7.87
C LYS A 53 -8.98 7.75 -7.12
N HIS A 54 -8.51 7.31 -5.96
CA HIS A 54 -7.53 8.03 -5.17
C HIS A 54 -6.16 8.07 -5.90
N PRO A 55 -5.38 9.16 -5.79
CA PRO A 55 -4.05 9.23 -6.40
C PRO A 55 -3.12 8.06 -6.04
N LEU A 56 -3.22 7.53 -4.81
CA LEU A 56 -2.45 6.35 -4.39
C LEU A 56 -2.82 5.09 -5.18
N ALA A 57 -4.10 4.89 -5.52
CA ALA A 57 -4.52 3.77 -6.37
C ALA A 57 -3.92 3.89 -7.77
N ASN A 58 -3.90 5.11 -8.31
CA ASN A 58 -3.27 5.40 -9.60
C ASN A 58 -1.76 5.11 -9.57
N GLN A 59 -1.05 5.55 -8.52
CA GLN A 59 0.37 5.22 -8.35
C GLN A 59 0.61 3.71 -8.25
N LEU A 60 -0.24 2.97 -7.51
CA LEU A 60 -0.13 1.52 -7.35
C LEU A 60 -0.16 0.76 -8.69
N VAL A 61 -0.96 1.23 -9.66
CA VAL A 61 -1.10 0.55 -10.97
C VAL A 61 -0.16 1.14 -12.03
N ASN A 62 0.33 2.37 -11.88
CA ASN A 62 1.14 3.03 -12.91
C ASN A 62 2.63 3.18 -12.58
N TRP A 63 3.09 2.68 -11.41
CA TRP A 63 4.52 2.71 -11.00
C TRP A 63 5.47 2.20 -12.11
N TYR A 64 5.03 1.20 -12.88
CA TYR A 64 5.85 0.52 -13.88
C TYR A 64 6.31 1.46 -15.00
N ARG A 65 5.57 2.54 -15.27
CA ARG A 65 5.85 3.47 -16.37
C ARG A 65 7.16 4.23 -16.21
N GLU A 66 7.61 4.44 -14.97
CA GLU A 66 8.91 5.07 -14.70
C GLU A 66 10.08 4.11 -15.01
N LYS A 67 9.86 2.80 -14.88
CA LYS A 67 10.90 1.77 -14.99
C LYS A 67 10.91 1.07 -16.35
N HIS A 68 9.75 0.97 -16.98
CA HIS A 68 9.52 0.21 -18.20
C HIS A 68 8.79 1.09 -19.21
N ASN A 69 9.44 1.38 -20.33
CA ASN A 69 8.86 2.17 -21.42
C ASN A 69 7.89 1.33 -22.27
N ILE A 70 6.76 0.95 -21.67
CA ILE A 70 5.70 0.12 -22.26
C ILE A 70 4.33 0.67 -21.88
N SER A 71 3.31 0.28 -22.63
CA SER A 71 1.92 0.55 -22.30
C SER A 71 1.20 -0.77 -22.08
N ILE A 72 0.86 -1.07 -20.82
CA ILE A 72 0.14 -2.28 -20.42
C ILE A 72 -1.04 -1.89 -19.52
N ASP A 73 -2.15 -2.61 -19.68
CA ASP A 73 -3.23 -2.59 -18.70
C ASP A 73 -2.77 -3.29 -17.41
N ASN A 74 -2.46 -2.49 -16.39
CA ASN A 74 -1.97 -2.95 -15.09
C ASN A 74 -3.01 -2.72 -14.00
N TYR A 75 -4.31 -2.80 -14.32
CA TYR A 75 -5.37 -2.77 -13.33
C TYR A 75 -5.67 -4.19 -12.80
N PRO A 76 -6.02 -4.34 -11.51
CA PRO A 76 -6.42 -5.63 -10.95
C PRO A 76 -7.69 -6.14 -11.61
N LYS A 77 -7.72 -7.44 -11.92
CA LYS A 77 -8.85 -8.09 -12.61
C LYS A 77 -9.64 -8.98 -11.67
N GLU A 78 -8.97 -9.62 -10.73
CA GLU A 78 -9.62 -10.49 -9.75
C GLU A 78 -10.22 -9.67 -8.61
N VAL A 79 -11.41 -10.06 -8.16
CA VAL A 79 -12.13 -9.38 -7.06
C VAL A 79 -11.28 -9.34 -5.78
N GLU A 80 -10.54 -10.42 -5.51
CA GLU A 80 -9.66 -10.50 -4.35
C GLU A 80 -8.45 -9.55 -4.47
N SER A 81 -7.93 -9.33 -5.68
CA SER A 81 -6.90 -8.32 -5.95
C SER A 81 -7.43 -6.90 -5.76
N ILE A 82 -8.67 -6.63 -6.19
CA ILE A 82 -9.33 -5.34 -5.97
C ILE A 82 -9.50 -5.09 -4.46
N ASN A 83 -10.01 -6.08 -3.72
CA ASN A 83 -10.17 -5.97 -2.28
C ASN A 83 -8.83 -5.74 -1.57
N SER A 84 -7.79 -6.48 -1.93
CA SER A 84 -6.45 -6.30 -1.36
C SER A 84 -5.85 -4.93 -1.70
N THR A 85 -6.18 -4.38 -2.87
CA THR A 85 -5.81 -3.00 -3.27
C THR A 85 -6.49 -1.98 -2.37
N LEU A 86 -7.79 -2.12 -2.14
CA LEU A 86 -8.56 -1.25 -1.26
C LEU A 86 -8.04 -1.33 0.18
N ASP A 87 -7.80 -2.53 0.69
CA ASP A 87 -7.29 -2.76 2.04
C ASP A 87 -5.91 -2.13 2.22
N LEU A 88 -4.99 -2.31 1.26
CA LEU A 88 -3.66 -1.70 1.34
C LEU A 88 -3.72 -0.17 1.37
N ILE A 89 -4.59 0.43 0.54
CA ILE A 89 -4.79 1.88 0.51
C ILE A 89 -5.35 2.36 1.85
N GLU A 90 -6.42 1.74 2.33
CA GLU A 90 -7.15 2.18 3.52
C GLU A 90 -6.35 1.97 4.81
N THR A 91 -5.69 0.82 4.96
CA THR A 91 -5.08 0.40 6.22
C THR A 91 -3.63 0.80 6.35
N VAL A 92 -2.92 1.02 5.23
CA VAL A 92 -1.49 1.35 5.23
C VAL A 92 -1.23 2.70 4.56
N LEU A 93 -1.51 2.83 3.26
CA LEU A 93 -0.99 3.97 2.49
C LEU A 93 -1.64 5.30 2.89
N LEU A 94 -2.95 5.34 3.15
CA LEU A 94 -3.63 6.55 3.60
C LEU A 94 -3.22 6.98 5.01
N PRO A 95 -3.19 6.10 6.03
CA PRO A 95 -2.65 6.46 7.35
C PRO A 95 -1.20 6.95 7.30
N VAL A 96 -0.34 6.29 6.52
CA VAL A 96 1.04 6.72 6.33
C VAL A 96 1.09 8.09 5.66
N SER A 97 0.30 8.31 4.60
CA SER A 97 0.26 9.60 3.91
C SER A 97 -0.24 10.73 4.81
N LYS A 98 -1.24 10.47 5.66
CA LYS A 98 -1.75 11.46 6.62
C LYS A 98 -0.74 11.82 7.70
N ASN A 99 0.14 10.89 8.09
CA ASN A 99 1.11 11.11 9.15
C ASN A 99 2.44 11.69 8.66
N PHE A 100 2.90 11.30 7.47
CA PHE A 100 4.23 11.66 6.95
C PHE A 100 4.22 12.48 5.66
N GLY A 101 3.07 12.61 5.00
CA GLY A 101 2.92 13.41 3.77
C GLY A 101 2.88 12.56 2.50
N ASP A 102 3.61 12.99 1.48
CA ASP A 102 3.45 12.46 0.12
C ASP A 102 4.15 11.10 -0.04
N VAL A 103 3.35 10.07 -0.33
CA VAL A 103 3.84 8.71 -0.58
C VAL A 103 4.23 8.58 -2.05
N LYS A 104 5.46 8.17 -2.30
CA LYS A 104 5.96 7.80 -3.63
C LYS A 104 6.10 6.28 -3.75
N ILE A 105 5.22 5.66 -4.52
CA ILE A 105 5.25 4.22 -4.79
C ILE A 105 6.35 3.91 -5.82
N THR A 106 7.24 2.99 -5.47
CA THR A 106 8.40 2.58 -6.29
C THR A 106 8.22 1.21 -6.95
N TYR A 107 7.40 0.34 -6.34
CA TYR A 107 7.00 -0.95 -6.89
C TYR A 107 5.61 -1.28 -6.34
N GLY A 108 4.60 -1.30 -7.21
CA GLY A 108 3.19 -1.46 -6.84
C GLY A 108 2.60 -2.76 -7.36
N PHE A 109 1.32 -2.74 -7.72
CA PHE A 109 0.61 -3.88 -8.25
C PHE A 109 1.17 -4.34 -9.62
N VAL A 110 1.10 -5.64 -9.89
CA VAL A 110 1.58 -6.29 -11.10
C VAL A 110 0.52 -7.23 -11.67
N SER A 111 -0.15 -6.82 -12.75
CA SER A 111 -1.11 -7.63 -13.48
C SER A 111 -0.43 -8.85 -14.15
N PRO A 112 -1.21 -9.86 -14.58
CA PRO A 112 -0.67 -10.99 -15.34
C PRO A 112 0.12 -10.56 -16.58
N GLU A 113 -0.33 -9.51 -17.28
CA GLU A 113 0.34 -8.93 -18.43
C GLU A 113 1.70 -8.34 -18.07
N LEU A 114 1.73 -7.50 -17.01
CA LEU A 114 2.97 -6.88 -16.56
C LEU A 114 3.94 -7.92 -16.00
N ASN A 115 3.45 -8.92 -15.26
CA ASN A 115 4.27 -10.02 -14.75
C ASN A 115 4.95 -10.76 -15.92
N ARG A 116 4.22 -11.14 -16.96
CA ARG A 116 4.80 -11.79 -18.16
C ARG A 116 5.89 -10.92 -18.80
N PHE A 117 5.66 -9.61 -18.89
CA PHE A 117 6.65 -8.68 -19.40
C PHE A 117 7.92 -8.65 -18.53
N ILE A 118 7.77 -8.50 -17.21
CA ILE A 118 8.89 -8.44 -16.25
C ILE A 118 9.67 -9.76 -16.29
N GLN A 119 9.01 -10.91 -16.30
CA GLN A 119 9.67 -12.22 -16.35
C GLN A 119 10.49 -12.41 -17.64
N LYS A 120 10.05 -11.82 -18.75
CA LYS A 120 10.76 -11.91 -20.04
C LYS A 120 11.95 -10.94 -20.14
N ASN A 121 11.84 -9.73 -19.58
CA ASN A 121 12.78 -8.65 -19.86
C ASN A 121 13.65 -8.23 -18.66
N SER A 122 13.20 -8.50 -17.44
CA SER A 122 13.83 -7.97 -16.22
C SER A 122 13.49 -8.84 -15.00
N SER A 123 13.65 -10.16 -15.13
CA SER A 123 13.29 -11.13 -14.08
C SER A 123 14.19 -11.12 -12.86
N SER A 124 15.34 -10.45 -12.93
CA SER A 124 16.31 -10.39 -11.83
C SER A 124 15.66 -9.87 -10.54
N GLY A 125 15.77 -10.65 -9.47
CA GLY A 125 15.22 -10.33 -8.15
C GLY A 125 13.73 -10.58 -7.98
N THR A 126 13.03 -11.12 -8.98
CA THR A 126 11.61 -11.51 -8.87
C THR A 126 11.46 -12.98 -8.53
N TYR A 127 10.42 -13.33 -7.76
CA TYR A 127 10.04 -14.71 -7.51
C TYR A 127 8.50 -14.83 -7.50
N PRO A 128 7.87 -14.89 -8.69
CA PRO A 128 6.42 -14.68 -8.85
C PRO A 128 5.53 -15.46 -7.89
N SER A 129 5.86 -16.73 -7.64
CA SER A 129 5.04 -17.62 -6.79
C SER A 129 4.86 -17.14 -5.34
N ILE A 130 5.71 -16.23 -4.85
CA ILE A 130 5.61 -15.64 -3.51
C ILE A 130 5.61 -14.10 -3.55
N ASP A 131 5.53 -13.52 -4.75
CA ASP A 131 5.58 -12.08 -4.98
C ASP A 131 4.16 -11.49 -4.83
N GLN A 132 3.87 -10.94 -3.65
CA GLN A 132 2.56 -10.35 -3.33
C GLN A 132 2.23 -9.10 -4.16
N HIS A 133 3.15 -8.59 -4.98
CA HIS A 133 2.82 -7.54 -5.94
C HIS A 133 1.87 -8.02 -7.05
N ALA A 134 1.83 -9.32 -7.34
CA ALA A 134 0.85 -9.92 -8.24
C ALA A 134 -0.53 -10.14 -7.60
N ALA A 135 -0.67 -9.78 -6.33
CA ALA A 135 -1.86 -10.03 -5.52
C ALA A 135 -2.42 -11.46 -5.66
N SER A 136 -3.73 -11.58 -5.83
CA SER A 136 -4.43 -12.85 -6.05
C SER A 136 -4.72 -13.11 -7.53
N GLU A 137 -4.02 -12.43 -8.45
CA GLU A 137 -4.23 -12.56 -9.89
C GLU A 137 -3.93 -13.98 -10.41
N LEU A 138 -4.67 -14.35 -11.46
CA LEU A 138 -4.55 -15.64 -12.13
C LEU A 138 -3.69 -15.53 -13.40
N ASN A 139 -2.95 -16.59 -13.70
CA ASN A 139 -2.29 -16.74 -14.99
C ASN A 139 -3.26 -17.27 -16.07
N ASN A 140 -2.78 -17.39 -17.32
CA ASN A 140 -3.61 -17.89 -18.44
C ASN A 140 -4.09 -19.35 -18.26
N ALA A 141 -3.53 -20.09 -17.31
CA ALA A 141 -3.96 -21.43 -16.95
C ALA A 141 -4.88 -21.44 -15.71
N ASN A 142 -5.43 -20.28 -15.32
CA ASN A 142 -6.29 -20.07 -14.15
C ASN A 142 -5.66 -20.51 -12.81
N ASN A 143 -4.33 -20.50 -12.72
CA ASN A 143 -3.63 -20.71 -11.45
C ASN A 143 -3.18 -19.38 -10.87
N HIS A 144 -3.19 -19.25 -9.54
CA HIS A 144 -2.64 -18.07 -8.88
C HIS A 144 -1.19 -17.84 -9.26
N ILE A 145 -0.88 -16.59 -9.63
CA ILE A 145 0.50 -16.16 -9.89
C ILE A 145 1.29 -16.17 -8.58
N CYS A 146 0.72 -15.60 -7.51
CA CYS A 146 1.28 -15.60 -6.17
C CYS A 146 0.38 -16.43 -5.23
N LYS A 147 0.99 -17.37 -4.49
CA LYS A 147 0.26 -18.26 -3.58
C LYS A 147 -0.02 -17.65 -2.21
N ARG A 148 0.51 -16.44 -1.93
CA ARG A 148 0.39 -15.79 -0.62
C ARG A 148 -0.89 -14.96 -0.48
N HIS A 149 -1.57 -14.65 -1.59
CA HIS A 149 -2.71 -13.73 -1.62
C HIS A 149 -2.35 -12.34 -1.04
N GLY A 150 -3.34 -11.47 -0.88
CA GLY A 150 -3.12 -10.12 -0.39
C GLY A 150 -2.45 -9.22 -1.42
N LEU A 151 -1.89 -8.07 -1.01
CA LEU A 151 -1.15 -7.17 -1.92
C LEU A 151 0.04 -6.54 -1.19
N ALA A 152 1.17 -6.42 -1.89
CA ALA A 152 2.34 -5.67 -1.43
C ALA A 152 2.58 -4.37 -2.20
N CYS A 153 3.28 -3.44 -1.56
CA CYS A 153 3.75 -2.20 -2.14
C CYS A 153 5.10 -1.80 -1.53
N ASP A 154 6.02 -1.34 -2.38
CA ASP A 154 7.28 -0.72 -1.98
C ASP A 154 7.17 0.78 -2.19
N PHE A 155 7.39 1.57 -1.13
CA PHE A 155 7.29 3.03 -1.21
C PHE A 155 8.33 3.74 -0.36
N ILE A 156 8.56 5.00 -0.70
CA ILE A 156 9.26 6.00 0.13
C ILE A 156 8.31 7.15 0.41
N ILE A 157 8.65 7.96 1.41
CA ILE A 157 7.92 9.19 1.70
C ILE A 157 8.80 10.39 1.33
N ASN A 158 8.25 11.30 0.53
CA ASN A 158 8.95 12.51 0.13
C ASN A 158 9.26 13.36 1.38
N GLY A 159 10.53 13.71 1.58
CA GLY A 159 11.04 14.41 2.78
C GLY A 159 11.47 13.49 3.93
N TYR A 160 11.22 12.18 3.85
CA TYR A 160 11.64 11.18 4.84
C TYR A 160 12.53 10.08 4.22
N GLU A 161 13.15 10.35 3.08
CA GLU A 161 13.92 9.37 2.30
C GLU A 161 15.14 8.83 3.05
N LYS A 162 15.55 9.45 4.17
CA LYS A 162 16.64 8.99 5.05
C LYS A 162 16.17 8.58 6.45
N GLN A 163 14.85 8.51 6.65
CA GLN A 163 14.20 8.27 7.94
C GLN A 163 13.06 7.26 7.77
N MET A 164 13.27 6.26 6.90
CA MET A 164 12.26 5.22 6.64
C MET A 164 12.05 4.26 7.82
N ASP A 165 12.95 4.24 8.80
CA ASP A 165 12.74 3.63 10.12
C ASP A 165 11.57 4.26 10.88
N GLN A 166 11.41 5.59 10.87
CA GLN A 166 10.30 6.28 11.53
C GLN A 166 8.96 5.88 10.90
N VAL A 167 8.94 5.76 9.57
CA VAL A 167 7.76 5.29 8.83
C VAL A 167 7.45 3.83 9.17
N MET A 168 8.48 2.97 9.17
CA MET A 168 8.36 1.56 9.56
C MET A 168 7.82 1.41 10.99
N LEU A 169 8.40 2.13 11.96
CA LEU A 169 7.99 2.12 13.36
C LEU A 169 6.52 2.53 13.52
N PHE A 170 6.09 3.58 12.82
CA PHE A 170 4.70 4.01 12.84
C PHE A 170 3.76 2.91 12.35
N ILE A 171 4.07 2.24 11.25
CA ILE A 171 3.24 1.16 10.71
C ILE A 171 3.18 0.00 11.70
N VAL A 172 4.34 -0.43 12.23
CA VAL A 172 4.45 -1.54 13.17
C VAL A 172 3.64 -1.28 14.45
N ASN A 173 3.68 -0.05 14.97
CA ASN A 173 3.02 0.30 16.21
C ASN A 173 1.51 0.55 16.07
N ASN A 174 1.08 1.12 14.94
CA ASN A 174 -0.26 1.71 14.84
C ASN A 174 -1.17 1.04 13.81
N LEU A 175 -0.63 0.39 12.79
CA LEU A 175 -1.41 -0.08 11.65
C LEU A 175 -1.52 -1.60 11.62
N SER A 176 -2.49 -2.12 10.87
CA SER A 176 -2.57 -3.53 10.52
C SER A 176 -1.79 -3.77 9.23
N PHE A 177 -0.99 -4.82 9.21
CA PHE A 177 -0.18 -5.23 8.06
C PHE A 177 0.11 -6.72 8.17
N ASP A 178 0.37 -7.35 7.03
CA ASP A 178 0.79 -8.74 6.95
C ASP A 178 2.31 -8.84 7.16
N LYS A 179 3.11 -8.31 6.21
CA LYS A 179 4.58 -8.38 6.27
C LYS A 179 5.20 -7.02 5.97
N ILE A 180 6.31 -6.73 6.65
CA ILE A 180 7.21 -5.62 6.35
C ILE A 180 8.58 -6.19 6.09
N TYR A 181 9.17 -5.79 4.96
CA TYR A 181 10.60 -6.00 4.71
C TYR A 181 11.29 -4.64 4.74
N TYR A 182 12.16 -4.46 5.73
CA TYR A 182 12.88 -3.21 5.95
C TYR A 182 14.33 -3.35 5.47
N TYR A 183 14.75 -2.47 4.56
CA TYR A 183 16.04 -2.54 3.85
C TYR A 183 17.05 -1.49 4.31
N GLY A 184 16.73 -0.73 5.37
CA GLY A 184 17.52 0.41 5.83
C GLY A 184 16.82 1.76 5.60
N ASN A 185 17.39 2.80 6.22
CA ASN A 185 16.79 4.13 6.30
C ASN A 185 16.66 4.88 4.98
N ASP A 186 17.47 4.51 3.99
CA ASP A 186 17.56 5.16 2.68
C ASP A 186 16.93 4.35 1.54
N LYS A 187 16.12 3.34 1.88
CA LYS A 187 15.52 2.41 0.92
C LYS A 187 13.99 2.38 1.03
N PRO A 188 13.28 2.08 -0.08
CA PRO A 188 11.84 1.84 -0.03
C PRO A 188 11.48 0.78 1.00
N LEU A 189 10.39 1.04 1.72
CA LEU A 189 9.79 0.09 2.64
C LEU A 189 8.83 -0.81 1.87
N HIS A 190 9.00 -2.13 1.97
CA HIS A 190 8.01 -3.08 1.48
C HIS A 190 7.00 -3.35 2.57
N VAL A 191 5.71 -3.20 2.26
CA VAL A 191 4.61 -3.52 3.16
C VAL A 191 3.55 -4.30 2.41
N SER A 192 3.02 -5.36 3.01
CA SER A 192 1.89 -6.11 2.48
C SER A 192 0.70 -6.13 3.41
N VAL A 193 -0.48 -6.34 2.83
CA VAL A 193 -1.70 -6.76 3.51
C VAL A 193 -2.09 -8.16 3.03
N GLY A 194 -2.82 -8.90 3.86
CA GLY A 194 -3.26 -10.26 3.57
C GLY A 194 -4.24 -10.74 4.64
N ASN A 195 -4.80 -11.94 4.45
CA ASN A 195 -5.92 -12.44 5.24
C ASN A 195 -5.62 -12.58 6.75
N GLU A 196 -4.38 -12.91 7.12
CA GLU A 196 -4.02 -13.26 8.50
C GLU A 196 -3.35 -12.12 9.29
N SER A 197 -2.99 -11.00 8.64
CA SER A 197 -2.28 -9.87 9.25
C SER A 197 -1.14 -10.33 10.19
N GLU A 198 -0.18 -11.11 9.68
CA GLU A 198 0.88 -11.77 10.49
C GLU A 198 1.71 -10.80 11.37
N ARG A 199 1.71 -9.50 11.05
CA ARG A 199 2.55 -8.48 11.69
C ARG A 199 4.03 -8.89 11.70
N HIS A 200 4.48 -9.48 10.61
CA HIS A 200 5.84 -9.96 10.45
C HIS A 200 6.75 -8.81 10.02
N LEU A 201 7.73 -8.46 10.85
CA LEU A 201 8.81 -7.54 10.50
C LEU A 201 10.08 -8.35 10.19
N GLN A 202 10.60 -8.21 8.97
CA GLN A 202 11.85 -8.82 8.52
C GLN A 202 12.86 -7.73 8.16
N ILE A 203 14.01 -7.76 8.81
CA ILE A 203 15.15 -6.89 8.45
C ILE A 203 15.93 -7.56 7.34
N MET A 204 16.25 -6.81 6.30
CA MET A 204 16.97 -7.29 5.13
C MET A 204 18.37 -6.71 5.11
N ASN A 205 19.38 -7.58 5.07
CA ASN A 205 20.79 -7.21 5.05
C ASN A 205 21.39 -7.38 3.65
N ILE A 206 22.57 -6.81 3.44
CA ILE A 206 23.38 -7.02 2.24
C ILE A 206 24.59 -7.87 2.64
N SER A 207 24.81 -8.98 1.94
CA SER A 207 26.01 -9.81 2.14
C SER A 207 27.26 -9.12 1.56
N ASP A 208 28.44 -9.60 1.91
CA ASP A 208 29.72 -9.11 1.36
C ASP A 208 29.80 -9.15 -0.17
N LYS A 209 28.96 -10.00 -0.80
CA LYS A 209 28.84 -10.14 -2.26
C LYS A 209 27.74 -9.26 -2.87
N GLY A 210 27.15 -8.34 -2.10
CA GLY A 210 26.10 -7.44 -2.54
C GLY A 210 24.70 -8.06 -2.65
N ARG A 211 24.49 -9.31 -2.17
CA ARG A 211 23.19 -10.00 -2.25
C ARG A 211 22.32 -9.68 -1.04
N ARG A 212 21.03 -9.39 -1.27
CA ARG A 212 20.04 -9.27 -0.19
C ARG A 212 19.85 -10.62 0.51
N ILE A 213 19.96 -10.63 1.83
CA ILE A 213 19.77 -11.80 2.69
C ILE A 213 18.86 -11.43 3.88
N PRO A 214 17.99 -12.35 4.35
CA PRO A 214 17.18 -12.10 5.53
C PRO A 214 18.08 -12.03 6.78
N GLY A 215 17.86 -11.00 7.59
CA GLY A 215 18.45 -10.83 8.92
C GLY A 215 17.45 -11.17 10.03
N ARG A 216 17.48 -10.38 11.10
CA ARG A 216 16.55 -10.49 12.24
C ARG A 216 15.10 -10.36 11.77
N LYS A 217 14.20 -11.10 12.43
CA LYS A 217 12.76 -11.00 12.20
C LYS A 217 11.98 -11.18 13.50
N ALA A 218 10.79 -10.64 13.53
CA ALA A 218 9.86 -10.79 14.63
C ALA A 218 8.41 -10.71 14.12
N TYR A 219 7.46 -11.12 14.94
CA TYR A 219 6.03 -11.18 14.62
C TYR A 219 5.25 -10.48 15.73
N GLY A 220 3.98 -10.14 15.49
CA GLY A 220 3.08 -9.67 16.55
C GLY A 220 3.63 -8.50 17.37
N ASN A 221 3.71 -8.66 18.70
CA ASN A 221 4.21 -7.62 19.60
C ASN A 221 5.74 -7.54 19.62
N GLU A 222 6.43 -8.67 19.38
CA GLU A 222 7.88 -8.73 19.27
C GLU A 222 8.37 -7.92 18.06
N ALA A 223 7.56 -7.78 17.02
CA ALA A 223 7.84 -6.88 15.89
C ALA A 223 7.94 -5.41 16.34
N LYS A 224 7.16 -4.98 17.34
CA LYS A 224 7.24 -3.62 17.91
C LYS A 224 8.55 -3.39 18.64
N ILE A 225 8.94 -4.36 19.48
CA ILE A 225 10.22 -4.31 20.20
C ILE A 225 11.38 -4.26 19.20
N LEU A 226 11.36 -5.13 18.19
CA LEU A 226 12.38 -5.11 17.13
C LEU A 226 12.41 -3.77 16.38
N ALA A 227 11.26 -3.17 16.10
CA ALA A 227 11.18 -1.87 15.44
C ALA A 227 11.78 -0.74 16.29
N GLU A 228 11.50 -0.73 17.59
CA GLU A 228 12.02 0.28 18.53
C GLU A 228 13.55 0.21 18.67
N GLU A 229 14.12 -1.00 18.68
CA GLU A 229 15.57 -1.19 18.73
C GLU A 229 16.33 -0.66 17.49
N LEU A 230 15.63 -0.49 16.37
CA LEU A 230 16.21 -0.02 15.12
C LEU A 230 16.25 1.51 15.03
N ILE A 231 15.53 2.21 15.90
CA ILE A 231 15.51 3.67 15.96
C ILE A 231 16.74 4.13 16.74
N GLN A 232 17.66 4.79 16.05
CA GLN A 232 18.85 5.43 16.65
C GLN A 232 18.76 6.95 16.54
#